data_AF-A0A376EEC7-F1
#
_entry.id   AF-A0A376EEC7-F1
#
_cell.length_a   1.000
_cell.length_b   1.000
_cell.length_c   1.000
_cell.angle_alpha   90.00
_cell.angle_beta   90.00
_cell.angle_gamma   90.00
#
_symmetry.space_group_name_H-M   'P 1'
#
loop_
_entity.id
_entity.type
_entity.pdbx_description
1 polymer ?
#
loop_
_entity_poly.entity_id
_entity_poly.type
_entity_poly.pdbx_seq_one_letter_code
_entity_poly.pdbx_strand_id
1 'polypeptide(L)'
;MNWKTTKRLFIIRLLPFRHKHNNKGNSIRKRKKHEGAANNSPSNAIIAEEIQTLLHNIAIDGQLVVNAHFSILFSAETLEKMENIQSMIENKLFTKGIIVSKNAYNQLELFRSAIPGNGTELREYDLFMTTSEAALCFFFKESYPVNEESNFYLRFTDRQGVPLKVDPSDLPMKTGRINNRNKFVLGPSGSGKSFLMNNIIEQYLTYNYDVVIVDTGDSYSGTCKYKGGRYIQYTEEKPDYDESFFDG
;
A
#
# COMPACT_ATOMS: atom_id res chain seq x y z
N MET A 1 -2.72 28.80 20.99
CA MET A 1 -3.73 27.92 20.37
C MET A 1 -5.04 28.09 21.13
N ASN A 2 -5.99 28.86 20.61
CA ASN A 2 -7.17 29.33 21.35
C ASN A 2 -8.29 28.27 21.26
N TRP A 3 -8.56 27.55 22.35
CA TRP A 3 -9.49 26.40 22.45
C TRP A 3 -10.98 26.80 22.53
N LYS A 4 -11.34 28.03 22.14
CA LYS A 4 -12.67 28.62 22.41
C LYS A 4 -13.77 28.34 21.37
N THR A 5 -13.54 27.44 20.41
CA THR A 5 -14.59 26.92 19.54
C THR A 5 -14.63 25.42 19.71
N THR A 6 -15.83 24.89 19.93
CA THR A 6 -16.16 23.52 20.35
C THR A 6 -15.64 22.45 19.40
N LYS A 7 -14.32 22.24 19.32
CA LYS A 7 -13.69 21.13 18.64
C LYS A 7 -13.86 19.91 19.53
N ARG A 8 -14.94 19.17 19.28
CA ARG A 8 -15.18 17.87 19.92
C ARG A 8 -14.33 16.82 19.21
N LEU A 9 -13.73 15.96 20.00
CA LEU A 9 -12.70 15.02 19.60
C LEU A 9 -13.26 13.61 19.69
N PHE A 10 -13.20 12.86 18.59
CA PHE A 10 -13.68 11.48 18.55
C PHE A 10 -12.56 10.52 18.16
N ILE A 11 -12.53 9.38 18.85
CA ILE A 11 -11.54 8.32 18.66
C ILE A 11 -12.25 7.08 18.16
N ILE A 12 -11.95 6.70 16.94
CA ILE A 12 -12.47 5.47 16.31
C ILE A 12 -11.37 4.42 16.40
N ARG A 13 -11.65 3.37 17.18
CA ARG A 13 -10.78 2.19 17.31
C ARG A 13 -11.16 1.16 16.26
N LEU A 14 -10.19 0.64 15.51
CA LEU A 14 -10.39 -0.53 14.65
C LEU A 14 -10.28 -1.82 15.48
N LEU A 15 -11.32 -2.66 15.43
CA LEU A 15 -11.32 -3.98 16.06
C LEU A 15 -11.43 -5.08 15.00
N PRO A 16 -10.60 -6.12 15.05
CA PRO A 16 -10.97 -7.40 14.49
C PRO A 16 -11.95 -8.12 15.40
N PHE A 17 -12.63 -9.12 14.85
CA PHE A 17 -13.45 -10.04 15.61
C PHE A 17 -12.67 -10.65 16.79
N ARG A 18 -13.34 -10.64 17.95
CA ARG A 18 -12.75 -10.71 19.29
C ARG A 18 -12.26 -12.12 19.65
N HIS A 19 -11.04 -12.26 20.19
CA HIS A 19 -10.73 -13.02 21.42
C HIS A 19 -9.27 -12.86 21.90
N LYS A 20 -9.00 -13.08 23.20
CA LYS A 20 -7.84 -12.66 24.03
C LYS A 20 -6.45 -13.28 23.76
N HIS A 21 -5.39 -12.60 24.24
CA HIS A 21 -3.92 -12.78 24.11
C HIS A 21 -3.28 -14.09 24.61
N ASN A 22 -2.47 -14.77 23.79
CA ASN A 22 -1.08 -15.28 24.03
C ASN A 22 -0.59 -16.14 22.82
N ASN A 23 0.61 -15.87 22.28
CA ASN A 23 0.90 -15.84 20.82
C ASN A 23 0.86 -17.12 19.95
N LYS A 24 0.84 -18.34 20.50
CA LYS A 24 0.57 -19.58 19.73
C LYS A 24 -0.26 -20.57 20.53
N GLY A 25 0.03 -20.68 21.83
CA GLY A 25 -0.73 -21.51 22.76
C GLY A 25 -2.18 -21.08 22.93
N ASN A 26 -2.50 -19.78 22.85
CA ASN A 26 -3.86 -19.30 23.07
C ASN A 26 -4.72 -19.34 21.81
N SER A 27 -4.12 -19.23 20.62
CA SER A 27 -4.80 -19.50 19.34
C SER A 27 -5.13 -21.00 19.21
N ILE A 28 -4.24 -21.90 19.61
CA ILE A 28 -4.53 -23.34 19.73
C ILE A 28 -5.66 -23.61 20.76
N ARG A 29 -5.64 -22.91 21.90
CA ARG A 29 -6.66 -23.06 22.94
C ARG A 29 -8.03 -22.49 22.53
N LYS A 30 -8.05 -21.39 21.77
CA LYS A 30 -9.27 -20.85 21.14
C LYS A 30 -9.82 -21.80 20.08
N ARG A 31 -8.96 -22.37 19.24
CA ARG A 31 -9.36 -23.38 18.26
C ARG A 31 -10.07 -24.54 18.97
N LYS A 32 -9.46 -25.12 20.00
CA LYS A 32 -10.09 -26.18 20.81
C LYS A 32 -11.42 -25.76 21.44
N LYS A 33 -11.58 -24.49 21.80
CA LYS A 33 -12.81 -23.95 22.40
C LYS A 33 -13.92 -23.73 21.36
N HIS A 34 -13.58 -23.26 20.17
CA HIS A 34 -14.52 -23.07 19.06
C HIS A 34 -14.83 -24.40 18.35
N GLU A 35 -13.89 -25.34 18.26
CA GLU A 35 -14.10 -26.75 17.88
C GLU A 35 -15.08 -27.43 18.84
N GLY A 36 -14.87 -27.28 20.15
CA GLY A 36 -15.78 -27.81 21.18
C GLY A 36 -17.17 -27.17 21.21
N ALA A 37 -17.34 -25.99 20.61
CA ALA A 37 -18.61 -25.26 20.50
C ALA A 37 -19.15 -25.22 19.05
N ALA A 38 -18.55 -25.96 18.12
CA ALA A 38 -18.90 -25.96 16.70
C ALA A 38 -20.32 -26.49 16.46
N ASN A 39 -20.78 -27.40 17.32
CA ASN A 39 -22.14 -27.95 17.28
C ASN A 39 -23.24 -26.92 17.66
N ASN A 40 -22.87 -25.77 18.25
CA ASN A 40 -23.83 -24.78 18.76
C ASN A 40 -24.09 -23.62 17.77
N SER A 41 -23.24 -23.39 16.78
CA SER A 41 -23.46 -22.39 15.73
C SER A 41 -22.48 -22.57 14.56
N PRO A 42 -22.94 -22.55 13.30
CA PRO A 42 -22.09 -22.61 12.11
C PRO A 42 -20.98 -21.55 12.09
N SER A 43 -21.18 -20.38 12.70
CA SER A 43 -20.16 -19.31 12.72
C SER A 43 -18.93 -19.68 13.54
N ASN A 44 -19.08 -20.55 14.55
CA ASN A 44 -17.94 -20.97 15.38
C ASN A 44 -17.02 -21.93 14.63
N ALA A 45 -17.57 -22.75 13.73
CA ALA A 45 -16.79 -23.62 12.86
C ALA A 45 -15.96 -22.81 11.86
N ILE A 46 -16.58 -21.80 11.24
CA ILE A 46 -15.90 -20.86 10.32
C ILE A 46 -14.75 -20.14 11.02
N ILE A 47 -14.98 -19.61 12.23
CA ILE A 47 -13.93 -18.93 13.01
C ILE A 47 -12.78 -19.88 13.37
N ALA A 48 -13.08 -21.14 13.71
CA ALA A 48 -12.04 -22.12 14.02
C ALA A 48 -11.19 -22.45 12.78
N GLU A 49 -11.82 -22.55 11.61
CA GLU A 49 -11.16 -22.76 10.32
C GLU A 49 -10.30 -21.56 9.92
N GLU A 50 -10.80 -20.33 10.05
CA GLU A 50 -10.04 -19.10 9.80
C GLU A 50 -8.79 -19.00 10.70
N ILE A 51 -8.93 -19.35 11.99
CA ILE A 51 -7.80 -19.41 12.93
C ILE A 51 -6.79 -20.47 12.47
N GLN A 52 -7.26 -21.62 11.97
CA GLN A 52 -6.40 -22.70 11.48
C GLN A 52 -5.61 -22.26 10.24
N THR A 53 -6.27 -21.61 9.28
CA THR A 53 -5.64 -21.05 8.07
C THR A 53 -4.62 -19.97 8.42
N LEU A 54 -4.96 -19.07 9.33
CA LEU A 54 -4.03 -18.05 9.82
C LEU A 54 -2.78 -18.68 10.44
N LEU A 55 -2.94 -19.68 11.32
CA LEU A 55 -1.83 -20.39 11.95
C LEU A 55 -0.97 -21.16 10.94
N HIS A 56 -1.60 -21.73 9.91
CA HIS A 56 -0.91 -22.44 8.84
C HIS A 56 -0.03 -21.48 8.02
N ASN A 57 -0.58 -20.35 7.58
CA ASN A 57 0.14 -19.33 6.82
C ASN A 57 1.31 -18.74 7.64
N ILE A 58 1.10 -18.48 8.94
CA ILE A 58 2.18 -18.04 9.85
C ILE A 58 3.33 -19.07 9.90
N ALA A 59 3.01 -20.36 9.91
CA ALA A 59 4.01 -21.42 10.03
C ALA A 59 4.78 -21.68 8.73
N ILE A 60 4.12 -21.55 7.57
CA ILE A 60 4.75 -21.77 6.26
C ILE A 60 5.53 -20.55 5.79
N ASP A 61 4.92 -19.37 5.86
CA ASP A 61 5.46 -18.14 5.25
C ASP A 61 6.42 -17.39 6.18
N GLY A 62 6.60 -17.86 7.42
CA GLY A 62 7.41 -17.17 8.43
C GLY A 62 6.84 -15.80 8.85
N GLN A 63 5.55 -15.56 8.62
CA GLN A 63 4.92 -14.28 8.92
C GLN A 63 4.94 -13.95 10.42
N LEU A 64 5.23 -12.68 10.73
CA LEU A 64 5.21 -12.18 12.09
C LEU A 64 3.78 -11.87 12.53
N VAL A 65 3.43 -12.32 13.73
CA VAL A 65 2.19 -11.93 14.41
C VAL A 65 2.47 -10.76 15.32
N VAL A 66 1.72 -9.68 15.15
CA VAL A 66 1.89 -8.44 15.90
C VAL A 66 0.60 -8.05 16.62
N ASN A 67 0.76 -7.32 17.71
CA ASN A 67 -0.34 -6.61 18.35
C ASN A 67 -0.35 -5.17 17.82
N ALA A 68 -1.46 -4.76 17.22
CA ALA A 68 -1.62 -3.44 16.62
C ALA A 68 -2.77 -2.66 17.25
N HIS A 69 -2.68 -1.34 17.20
CA HIS A 69 -3.75 -0.42 17.56
C HIS A 69 -3.80 0.71 16.53
N PHE A 70 -5.00 1.02 16.04
CA PHE A 70 -5.23 2.12 15.13
C PHE A 70 -6.39 2.97 15.65
N SER A 71 -6.13 4.27 15.76
CA SER A 71 -7.08 5.27 16.21
C SER A 71 -7.23 6.35 15.13
N ILE A 72 -8.47 6.64 14.73
CA ILE A 72 -8.75 7.83 13.91
C ILE A 72 -9.21 8.94 14.85
N LEU A 73 -8.48 10.06 14.82
CA LEU A 73 -8.77 11.26 15.58
C LEU A 73 -9.30 12.34 14.64
N PHE A 74 -10.48 12.88 14.92
CA PHE A 74 -11.04 13.98 14.14
C PHE A 74 -11.78 14.99 15.01
N SER A 75 -11.94 16.20 14.47
CA SER A 75 -12.70 17.29 15.08
C SER A 75 -13.58 17.98 14.06
N ALA A 76 -14.75 18.45 14.47
CA ALA A 76 -15.63 19.27 13.65
C ALA A 76 -16.05 20.55 14.39
N GLU A 77 -16.59 21.51 13.64
CA GLU A 77 -17.03 22.81 14.15
C GLU A 77 -18.36 22.73 14.93
N THR A 78 -19.22 21.79 14.53
CA THR A 78 -20.55 21.58 15.10
C THR A 78 -20.75 20.10 15.44
N LEU A 79 -21.66 19.83 16.38
CA LEU A 79 -22.02 18.46 16.78
C LEU A 79 -22.62 17.67 15.60
N GLU A 80 -23.48 18.31 14.82
CA GLU A 80 -24.10 17.71 13.64
C GLU A 80 -23.05 17.29 12.60
N LYS A 81 -22.10 18.16 12.26
CA LYS A 81 -21.00 17.81 11.34
C LYS A 81 -20.16 16.66 11.89
N MET A 82 -19.94 16.62 13.19
CA MET A 82 -19.18 15.56 13.85
C MET A 82 -19.89 14.20 13.75
N GLU A 83 -21.19 14.14 14.02
CA GLU A 83 -22.01 12.92 13.91
C GLU A 83 -22.09 12.43 12.45
N ASN A 84 -22.19 13.36 11.50
CA ASN A 84 -22.14 13.05 10.06
C ASN A 84 -20.79 12.47 9.65
N ILE A 85 -19.68 13.06 10.09
CA ILE A 85 -18.32 12.55 9.81
C ILE A 85 -18.12 11.19 10.47
N GLN A 86 -18.54 11.03 11.72
CA GLN A 86 -18.47 9.75 12.44
C GLN A 86 -19.20 8.65 11.66
N SER A 87 -20.46 8.91 11.28
CA SER A 87 -21.28 7.96 10.53
C SER A 87 -20.66 7.63 9.16
N MET A 88 -20.10 8.62 8.47
CA MET A 88 -19.37 8.40 7.21
C MET A 88 -18.16 7.48 7.41
N ILE A 89 -17.35 7.70 8.46
CA ILE A 89 -16.16 6.88 8.74
C ILE A 89 -16.59 5.45 9.09
N GLU A 90 -17.57 5.29 9.97
CA GLU A 90 -18.12 3.98 10.36
C GLU A 90 -18.64 3.22 9.15
N ASN A 91 -19.42 3.86 8.27
CA ASN A 91 -19.94 3.25 7.05
C ASN A 91 -18.81 2.82 6.10
N LYS A 92 -17.81 3.70 5.87
CA LYS A 92 -16.67 3.37 5.00
C LYS A 92 -15.88 2.17 5.55
N LEU A 93 -15.60 2.14 6.85
CA LEU A 93 -14.92 1.02 7.49
C LEU A 93 -15.76 -0.26 7.42
N PHE A 94 -17.06 -0.16 7.64
CA PHE A 94 -17.98 -1.28 7.56
C PHE A 94 -18.01 -1.90 6.15
N THR A 95 -18.01 -1.08 5.08
CA THR A 95 -17.90 -1.60 3.70
C THR A 95 -16.59 -2.35 3.41
N LYS A 96 -15.59 -2.20 4.27
CA LYS A 96 -14.31 -2.93 4.23
C LYS A 96 -14.25 -4.06 5.26
N GLY A 97 -15.36 -4.39 5.90
CA GLY A 97 -15.45 -5.44 6.92
C GLY A 97 -14.84 -5.06 8.28
N ILE A 98 -14.56 -3.79 8.52
CA ILE A 98 -13.94 -3.32 9.76
C ILE A 98 -15.00 -2.76 10.70
N ILE A 99 -15.05 -3.29 11.92
CA ILE A 99 -15.98 -2.86 12.95
C ILE A 99 -15.26 -1.90 13.91
N VAL A 100 -15.88 -0.74 14.13
CA VAL A 100 -15.37 0.28 15.04
C VAL A 100 -15.78 -0.03 16.48
N SER A 101 -14.85 0.02 17.43
CA SER A 101 -15.19 -0.03 18.87
C SER A 101 -15.65 1.34 19.36
N LYS A 102 -16.78 1.37 20.07
CA LYS A 102 -17.31 2.57 20.75
C LYS A 102 -17.13 2.47 22.28
N ASN A 103 -15.92 2.21 22.76
CA ASN A 103 -15.70 2.13 24.20
C ASN A 103 -15.72 3.55 24.81
N ALA A 104 -16.75 3.85 25.61
CA ALA A 104 -16.89 5.14 26.27
C ALA A 104 -15.96 5.30 27.49
N TYR A 105 -15.54 4.19 28.10
CA TYR A 105 -14.84 4.19 29.39
C TYR A 105 -13.35 4.60 29.34
N ASN A 106 -12.71 4.58 28.16
CA ASN A 106 -11.28 4.89 28.04
C ASN A 106 -10.94 5.94 26.97
N GLN A 107 -11.87 6.85 26.66
CA GLN A 107 -11.67 7.87 25.63
C GLN A 107 -10.53 8.84 25.95
N LEU A 108 -10.32 9.15 27.23
CA LEU A 108 -9.25 10.05 27.65
C LEU A 108 -7.87 9.41 27.48
N GLU A 109 -7.71 8.15 27.89
CA GLU A 109 -6.49 7.37 27.74
C GLU A 109 -6.17 7.17 26.26
N LEU A 110 -7.19 6.84 25.45
CA LEU A 110 -7.02 6.75 24.01
C LEU A 110 -6.60 8.09 23.40
N PHE A 111 -7.16 9.21 23.85
CA PHE A 111 -6.76 10.54 23.36
C PHE A 111 -5.31 10.83 23.69
N ARG A 112 -4.92 10.60 24.94
CA ARG A 112 -3.56 10.81 25.41
C ARG A 112 -2.58 9.91 24.70
N SER A 113 -2.97 8.68 24.35
CA SER A 113 -2.13 7.75 23.59
C SER A 113 -1.84 8.21 22.17
N ALA A 114 -2.68 9.08 21.59
CA ALA A 114 -2.44 9.70 20.28
C ALA A 114 -1.37 10.81 20.33
N ILE A 115 -0.93 11.25 21.51
CA ILE A 115 0.19 12.18 21.65
C ILE A 115 1.48 11.42 21.32
N PRO A 116 2.34 11.95 20.42
CA PRO A 116 3.61 11.32 20.09
C PRO A 116 4.42 10.93 21.32
N GLY A 117 4.87 9.68 21.38
CA GLY A 117 5.65 9.14 22.49
C GLY A 117 4.83 8.61 23.68
N ASN A 118 3.51 8.77 23.70
CA ASN A 118 2.66 8.37 24.83
C ASN A 118 1.84 7.08 24.58
N GLY A 119 2.29 6.22 23.66
CA GLY A 119 1.63 4.95 23.35
C GLY A 119 1.55 3.98 24.53
N THR A 120 2.30 4.21 25.61
CA THR A 120 2.29 3.41 26.84
C THR A 120 0.97 3.45 27.61
N GLU A 121 0.09 4.41 27.34
CA GLU A 121 -1.25 4.46 27.94
C GLU A 121 -2.21 3.42 27.35
N LEU A 122 -1.91 2.86 26.18
CA LEU A 122 -2.69 1.78 25.58
C LEU A 122 -2.64 0.54 26.48
N ARG A 123 -3.81 -0.04 26.73
CA ARG A 123 -3.91 -1.29 27.48
C ARG A 123 -3.89 -2.49 26.53
N GLU A 124 -3.60 -3.68 27.07
CA GLU A 124 -3.63 -4.91 26.27
C GLU A 124 -4.97 -5.12 25.56
N TYR A 125 -6.07 -4.68 26.17
CA TYR A 125 -7.41 -4.78 25.60
C TYR A 125 -7.68 -3.74 24.52
N ASP A 126 -6.80 -2.75 24.30
CA ASP A 126 -6.86 -1.76 23.22
C ASP A 126 -6.15 -2.24 21.95
N LEU A 127 -5.24 -3.20 22.12
CA LEU A 127 -4.54 -3.87 21.03
C LEU A 127 -5.40 -4.97 20.42
N PHE A 128 -5.10 -5.31 19.17
CA PHE A 128 -5.61 -6.51 18.53
C PHE A 128 -4.50 -7.27 17.80
N MET A 129 -4.66 -8.59 17.70
CA MET A 129 -3.68 -9.46 17.07
C MET A 129 -3.95 -9.57 15.58
N THR A 130 -2.91 -9.40 14.76
CA THR A 130 -2.98 -9.51 13.30
C THR A 130 -1.61 -9.90 12.73
N THR A 131 -1.52 -10.19 11.44
CA THR A 131 -0.22 -10.36 10.76
C THR A 131 0.46 -9.01 10.56
N SER A 132 1.78 -8.99 10.51
CA SER A 132 2.56 -7.77 10.27
C SER A 132 2.16 -7.08 8.96
N GLU A 133 1.90 -7.84 7.90
CA GLU A 133 1.44 -7.31 6.61
C GLU A 133 0.08 -6.60 6.73
N ALA A 134 -0.88 -7.24 7.39
CA ALA A 134 -2.19 -6.63 7.60
C ALA A 134 -2.13 -5.39 8.50
N ALA A 135 -1.23 -5.38 9.49
CA ALA A 135 -0.99 -4.19 10.30
C ALA A 135 -0.43 -3.05 9.43
N LEU A 136 0.56 -3.32 8.58
CA LEU A 136 1.21 -2.33 7.71
C LEU A 136 0.22 -1.65 6.74
N CYS A 137 -0.83 -2.34 6.29
CA CYS A 137 -1.87 -1.76 5.45
C CYS A 137 -2.59 -0.55 6.07
N PHE A 138 -2.56 -0.40 7.40
CA PHE A 138 -3.17 0.73 8.10
C PHE A 138 -2.21 1.91 8.34
N PHE A 139 -0.91 1.72 8.11
CA PHE A 139 0.10 2.80 8.15
C PHE A 139 0.03 3.60 6.84
N PHE A 140 -0.97 4.49 6.74
CA PHE A 140 -1.15 5.29 5.54
C PHE A 140 -0.19 6.48 5.50
N LYS A 141 0.72 6.48 4.52
CA LYS A 141 1.60 7.64 4.17
C LYS A 141 2.36 8.24 5.36
N GLU A 142 2.88 7.39 6.25
CA GLU A 142 3.64 7.89 7.40
C GLU A 142 5.02 8.46 7.03
N SER A 143 5.47 8.26 5.80
CA SER A 143 6.66 8.89 5.27
C SER A 143 6.37 9.63 3.97
N TYR A 144 7.02 10.77 3.81
CA TYR A 144 7.15 11.42 2.52
C TYR A 144 7.91 10.49 1.56
N PRO A 145 7.57 10.49 0.26
CA PRO A 145 8.42 9.86 -0.74
C PRO A 145 9.83 10.43 -0.62
N VAL A 146 10.81 9.56 -0.42
CA VAL A 146 12.23 9.94 -0.32
C VAL A 146 12.95 9.56 -1.61
N ASN A 147 13.96 10.35 -1.95
CA ASN A 147 14.83 10.03 -3.08
C ASN A 147 15.58 8.74 -2.81
N GLU A 148 15.68 7.88 -3.82
CA GLU A 148 16.54 6.71 -3.76
C GLU A 148 18.01 7.10 -3.93
N GLU A 149 18.88 6.50 -3.10
CA GLU A 149 20.33 6.66 -3.20
C GLU A 149 20.88 5.71 -4.26
N SER A 150 20.95 6.19 -5.51
CA SER A 150 21.51 5.45 -6.63
C SER A 150 22.29 6.35 -7.59
N ASN A 151 23.27 5.74 -8.29
CA ASN A 151 24.02 6.37 -9.38
C ASN A 151 23.18 6.48 -10.67
N PHE A 152 22.11 5.70 -10.77
CA PHE A 152 21.16 5.73 -11.87
C PHE A 152 19.76 5.94 -11.30
N TYR A 153 19.06 6.96 -11.78
CA TYR A 153 17.69 7.23 -11.36
C TYR A 153 16.94 7.99 -12.44
N LEU A 154 15.64 7.70 -12.50
CA LEU A 154 14.67 8.50 -13.20
C LEU A 154 14.07 9.53 -12.24
N ARG A 155 13.75 10.69 -12.78
CA ARG A 155 13.02 11.76 -12.10
C ARG A 155 11.55 11.61 -12.42
N PHE A 156 10.76 11.39 -11.38
CA PHE A 156 9.31 11.48 -11.42
C PHE A 156 8.85 12.64 -10.55
N THR A 157 7.54 12.82 -10.45
CA THR A 157 6.93 13.83 -9.60
C THR A 157 5.93 13.16 -8.68
N ASP A 158 5.93 13.55 -7.41
CA ASP A 158 4.88 13.12 -6.49
C ASP A 158 3.54 13.83 -6.78
N ARG A 159 2.52 13.54 -5.98
CA ARG A 159 1.19 14.17 -6.16
C ARG A 159 1.15 15.66 -5.83
N GLN A 160 2.19 16.19 -5.18
CA GLN A 160 2.30 17.60 -4.79
C GLN A 160 3.15 18.41 -5.80
N GLY A 161 3.71 17.77 -6.82
CA GLY A 161 4.59 18.44 -7.77
C GLY A 161 6.07 18.38 -7.41
N VAL A 162 6.46 17.64 -6.36
CA VAL A 162 7.85 17.55 -5.89
C VAL A 162 8.60 16.50 -6.71
N PRO A 163 9.76 16.85 -7.32
CA PRO A 163 10.59 15.88 -8.02
C PRO A 163 11.12 14.79 -7.10
N LEU A 164 11.04 13.54 -7.54
CA LEU A 164 11.48 12.35 -6.83
C LEU A 164 12.43 11.53 -7.71
N LYS A 165 13.57 11.13 -7.14
CA LYS A 165 14.52 10.20 -7.75
C LYS A 165 14.11 8.77 -7.45
N VAL A 166 13.88 7.99 -8.50
CA VAL A 166 13.54 6.57 -8.43
C VAL A 166 14.48 5.80 -9.34
N ASP A 167 15.17 4.82 -8.80
CA ASP A 167 15.96 3.82 -9.53
C ASP A 167 15.11 2.58 -9.77
N PRO A 168 14.64 2.36 -11.01
CA PRO A 168 13.81 1.22 -11.32
C PRO A 168 14.61 -0.03 -11.75
N SER A 169 15.95 -0.03 -11.60
CA SER A 169 16.83 -1.06 -12.16
C SER A 169 17.91 -1.54 -11.20
N ASP A 170 18.81 -0.69 -10.70
CA ASP A 170 20.05 -1.13 -10.07
C ASP A 170 19.96 -1.26 -8.55
N LEU A 171 19.51 -0.21 -7.87
CA LEU A 171 19.25 -0.23 -6.43
C LEU A 171 18.27 -1.35 -6.05
N PRO A 172 17.08 -1.50 -6.68
CA PRO A 172 16.18 -2.59 -6.34
C PRO A 172 16.79 -3.98 -6.56
N MET A 173 17.63 -4.16 -7.59
CA MET A 173 18.36 -5.42 -7.81
C MET A 173 19.38 -5.67 -6.70
N LYS A 174 20.20 -4.67 -6.36
CA LYS A 174 21.21 -4.76 -5.29
C LYS A 174 20.60 -5.06 -3.92
N THR A 175 19.42 -4.49 -3.65
CA THR A 175 18.68 -4.73 -2.40
C THR A 175 17.83 -6.00 -2.42
N GLY A 176 17.81 -6.75 -3.52
CA GLY A 176 17.00 -7.97 -3.66
C GLY A 176 15.49 -7.72 -3.74
N ARG A 177 15.04 -6.49 -4.03
CA ARG A 177 13.61 -6.14 -4.23
C ARG A 177 13.07 -6.68 -5.55
N ILE A 178 13.94 -6.87 -6.53
CA ILE A 178 13.63 -7.48 -7.83
C ILE A 178 14.69 -8.54 -8.15
N ASN A 179 14.31 -9.54 -8.95
CA ASN A 179 15.21 -10.56 -9.47
C ASN A 179 15.54 -10.38 -10.97
N ASN A 180 14.85 -9.46 -11.64
CA ASN A 180 15.06 -9.11 -13.05
C ASN A 180 14.76 -7.61 -13.25
N ARG A 181 15.23 -7.04 -14.37
CA ARG A 181 15.04 -5.62 -14.70
C ARG A 181 13.87 -5.36 -15.66
N ASN A 182 13.06 -6.37 -15.95
CA ASN A 182 11.92 -6.24 -16.85
C ASN A 182 10.85 -5.38 -16.19
N LYS A 183 10.17 -4.56 -17.01
CA LYS A 183 9.18 -3.59 -16.54
C LYS A 183 7.90 -3.79 -17.32
N PHE A 184 6.77 -3.69 -16.63
CA PHE A 184 5.45 -3.81 -17.23
C PHE A 184 4.65 -2.54 -16.96
N VAL A 185 4.19 -1.88 -18.04
CA VAL A 185 3.42 -0.63 -17.95
C VAL A 185 2.00 -0.92 -18.43
N LEU A 186 1.04 -0.77 -17.52
CA LEU A 186 -0.38 -1.07 -17.74
C LEU A 186 -1.24 0.18 -17.69
N GLY A 187 -2.27 0.20 -18.54
CA GLY A 187 -3.27 1.26 -18.53
C GLY A 187 -4.19 1.18 -19.75
N PRO A 188 -5.43 1.69 -19.66
CA PRO A 188 -6.35 1.73 -20.81
C PRO A 188 -5.85 2.69 -21.90
N SER A 189 -6.47 2.67 -23.09
CA SER A 189 -6.17 3.67 -24.13
C SER A 189 -6.42 5.08 -23.59
N GLY A 190 -5.55 6.03 -23.95
CA GLY A 190 -5.62 7.42 -23.45
C GLY A 190 -5.10 7.66 -22.03
N SER A 191 -4.66 6.63 -21.29
CA SER A 191 -4.19 6.80 -19.89
C SER A 191 -2.78 7.40 -19.75
N GLY A 192 -2.13 7.79 -20.86
CA GLY A 192 -0.78 8.37 -20.85
C GLY A 192 0.38 7.36 -20.85
N LYS A 193 0.17 6.09 -21.23
CA LYS A 193 1.26 5.09 -21.31
C LYS A 193 2.43 5.52 -22.20
N SER A 194 2.14 5.93 -23.44
CA SER A 194 3.19 6.39 -24.38
C SER A 194 3.86 7.68 -23.92
N PHE A 195 3.13 8.55 -23.22
CA PHE A 195 3.69 9.76 -22.61
C PHE A 195 4.70 9.40 -21.50
N LEU A 196 4.34 8.49 -20.60
CA LEU A 196 5.24 7.95 -19.57
C LEU A 196 6.48 7.30 -20.20
N MET A 197 6.28 6.43 -21.19
CA MET A 197 7.39 5.74 -21.84
C MET A 197 8.34 6.71 -22.55
N ASN A 198 7.83 7.70 -23.29
CA ASN A 198 8.66 8.74 -23.90
C ASN A 198 9.51 9.48 -22.86
N ASN A 199 8.93 9.80 -21.69
CA ASN A 199 9.68 10.42 -20.59
C ASN A 199 10.78 9.50 -20.03
N ILE A 200 10.51 8.20 -19.87
CA ILE A 200 11.52 7.22 -19.43
C ILE A 200 12.65 7.10 -20.47
N ILE A 201 12.30 6.97 -21.75
CA ILE A 201 13.24 6.85 -22.86
C ILE A 201 14.17 8.06 -22.92
N GLU A 202 13.62 9.27 -22.83
CA GLU A 202 14.41 10.49 -22.84
C GLU A 202 15.44 10.52 -21.69
N GLN A 203 15.03 10.09 -20.50
CA GLN A 203 15.95 10.01 -19.38
C GLN A 203 17.01 8.92 -19.57
N TYR A 204 16.65 7.76 -20.13
CA TYR A 204 17.62 6.69 -20.44
C TYR A 204 18.68 7.14 -21.44
N LEU A 205 18.26 7.83 -22.51
CA LEU A 205 19.20 8.41 -23.47
C LEU A 205 20.16 9.42 -22.82
N THR A 206 19.73 10.13 -21.78
CA THR A 206 20.61 11.05 -21.02
C THR A 206 21.70 10.30 -20.23
N TYR A 207 21.46 9.05 -19.88
CA TYR A 207 22.46 8.15 -19.30
C TYR A 207 23.24 7.34 -20.35
N ASN A 208 23.11 7.69 -21.64
CA ASN A 208 23.80 7.03 -22.75
C ASN A 208 23.46 5.54 -22.89
N TYR A 209 22.20 5.17 -22.62
CA TYR A 209 21.67 3.85 -22.92
C TYR A 209 21.18 3.77 -24.37
N ASP A 210 21.41 2.63 -25.02
CA ASP A 210 20.77 2.28 -26.28
C ASP A 210 19.32 1.84 -26.04
N VAL A 211 18.42 2.37 -26.86
CA VAL A 211 16.98 2.13 -26.73
C VAL A 211 16.43 1.61 -28.06
N VAL A 212 15.95 0.37 -28.05
CA VAL A 212 15.23 -0.24 -29.17
C VAL A 212 13.74 -0.33 -28.82
N ILE A 213 12.88 0.14 -29.73
CA ILE A 213 11.43 0.19 -29.52
C ILE A 213 10.76 -0.51 -30.70
N VAL A 214 9.85 -1.44 -30.38
CA VAL A 214 8.88 -1.96 -31.34
C VAL A 214 7.60 -1.15 -31.17
N ASP A 215 7.30 -0.29 -32.13
CA ASP A 215 6.17 0.63 -32.10
C ASP A 215 5.11 0.22 -33.12
N THR A 216 3.94 -0.18 -32.64
CA THR A 216 2.79 -0.52 -33.51
C THR A 216 1.85 0.66 -33.74
N GLY A 217 2.05 1.79 -33.06
CA GLY A 217 1.10 2.92 -33.05
C GLY A 217 1.73 4.26 -33.35
N ASP A 218 2.94 4.27 -33.95
CA ASP A 218 3.75 5.44 -34.33
C ASP A 218 3.95 6.50 -33.23
N SER A 219 3.74 6.11 -31.97
CA SER A 219 3.78 6.98 -30.78
C SER A 219 5.19 7.47 -30.44
N TYR A 220 6.23 6.83 -30.98
CA TYR A 220 7.63 7.14 -30.69
C TYR A 220 8.37 7.70 -31.91
N SER A 221 7.74 7.73 -33.09
CA SER A 221 8.34 8.22 -34.34
C SER A 221 8.85 9.67 -34.23
N GLY A 222 8.09 10.55 -33.60
CA GLY A 222 8.47 11.95 -33.35
C GLY A 222 9.68 12.08 -32.44
N THR A 223 9.68 11.37 -31.31
CA THR A 223 10.80 11.34 -30.36
C THR A 223 12.06 10.78 -30.99
N CYS A 224 11.93 9.68 -31.76
CA CYS A 224 13.05 9.07 -32.48
C CYS A 224 13.71 10.07 -33.43
N LYS A 225 12.92 10.73 -34.30
CA LYS A 225 13.44 11.77 -35.22
C LYS A 225 14.09 12.93 -34.47
N TYR A 226 13.46 13.41 -33.41
CA TYR A 226 13.98 14.54 -32.61
C TYR A 226 15.32 14.22 -31.94
N LYS A 227 15.51 12.99 -31.46
CA LYS A 227 16.76 12.54 -30.84
C LYS A 227 17.80 12.05 -31.86
N GLY A 228 17.54 12.20 -33.17
CA GLY A 228 18.44 11.73 -34.23
C GLY A 228 18.53 10.21 -34.35
N GLY A 229 17.54 9.49 -33.83
CA GLY A 229 17.45 8.04 -33.88
C GLY A 229 17.04 7.53 -35.26
N ARG A 230 17.23 6.22 -35.45
CA ARG A 230 16.84 5.51 -36.66
C ARG A 230 15.42 4.95 -36.50
N TYR A 231 14.49 5.38 -37.34
CA TYR A 231 13.12 4.83 -37.38
C TYR A 231 12.95 3.97 -38.62
N ILE A 232 12.74 2.66 -38.44
CA ILE A 232 12.52 1.70 -39.52
C ILE A 232 11.04 1.36 -39.53
N GLN A 233 10.38 1.62 -40.66
CA GLN A 233 8.96 1.32 -40.83
C GLN A 233 8.82 0.08 -41.71
N TYR A 234 8.17 -0.95 -41.18
CA TYR A 234 7.80 -2.10 -41.99
C TYR A 234 6.59 -1.74 -42.85
N THR A 235 6.71 -1.89 -44.17
CA THR A 235 5.59 -1.83 -45.11
C THR A 235 5.63 -3.09 -45.98
N GLU A 236 4.46 -3.65 -46.31
CA GLU A 236 4.40 -4.86 -47.17
C GLU A 236 5.00 -4.61 -48.56
N GLU A 237 4.97 -3.35 -49.04
CA GLU A 237 5.48 -2.94 -50.35
C GLU A 237 6.99 -2.67 -50.37
N LYS A 238 7.59 -2.36 -49.21
CA LYS A 238 9.03 -2.21 -49.00
C LYS A 238 9.39 -2.77 -47.64
N PRO A 239 9.72 -4.07 -47.57
CA PRO A 239 10.31 -4.60 -46.38
C PRO A 239 11.75 -4.09 -46.32
N ASP A 240 11.97 -2.98 -45.62
CA ASP A 240 13.31 -2.48 -45.33
C ASP A 240 13.98 -3.45 -44.33
N TYR A 241 14.43 -4.61 -44.83
CA TYR A 241 15.33 -5.51 -44.13
C TYR A 241 16.72 -4.89 -44.17
N ASP A 242 17.05 -4.11 -43.16
CA ASP A 242 18.44 -3.68 -42.98
C ASP A 242 19.16 -4.64 -42.02
N GLU A 243 20.01 -5.51 -42.59
CA GLU A 243 20.88 -6.42 -41.86
C GLU A 243 21.91 -5.70 -40.97
N SER A 244 22.20 -4.41 -41.23
CA SER A 244 23.13 -3.60 -40.41
C SER A 244 22.62 -3.29 -39.00
N PHE A 245 21.39 -3.67 -38.65
CA PHE A 245 20.83 -3.46 -37.30
C PHE A 245 21.55 -4.28 -36.21
N PHE A 246 22.30 -5.32 -36.58
CA PHE A 246 23.03 -6.19 -35.64
C PHE A 246 24.56 -5.99 -35.63
N ASP A 247 25.09 -5.11 -36.50
CA ASP A 247 26.54 -4.89 -36.67
C ASP A 247 27.02 -3.61 -35.96
N GLY A 248 26.74 -3.49 -34.66
CA GLY A 248 27.18 -2.39 -33.80
C GLY A 248 27.66 -2.86 -32.44
#